data_AF-A0A3M1EVZ7-F1
#
_entry.id   AF-A0A3M1EVZ7-F1
#
_cell.length_a   1.000
_cell.length_b   1.000
_cell.length_c   1.000
_cell.angle_alpha   90.00
_cell.angle_beta   90.00
_cell.angle_gamma   90.00
#
_symmetry.space_group_name_H-M   'P 1'
#
loop_
_entity.id
_entity.type
_entity.pdbx_description
1 polymer ?
#
loop_
_entity_poly.entity_id
_entity_poly.type
_entity_poly.pdbx_seq_one_letter_code
_entity_poly.pdbx_strand_id
1 'polypeptide(L)'
;LPVLVYVLVILVMAWQAWARWRNTGETAALLAFVGAVLFVISDTVLAFNRFQGEFAAARALNLSTYFAAQWLIALSVWASVG
;
A
#
# COMPACT_ATOMS: atom_id res chain seq x y z
N LEU A 1 9.77 9.72 -14.63
CA LEU A 1 10.88 9.18 -13.80
C LEU A 1 10.53 9.05 -12.30
N PRO A 2 10.07 10.09 -11.57
CA PRO A 2 9.83 9.98 -10.13
C PRO A 2 8.76 8.93 -9.74
N VAL A 3 7.70 8.78 -10.54
CA VAL A 3 6.62 7.82 -10.30
C VAL A 3 7.10 6.36 -10.40
N LEU A 4 7.99 6.06 -11.34
CA LEU A 4 8.54 4.70 -11.51
C LEU A 4 9.40 4.29 -10.32
N VAL A 5 10.24 5.21 -9.81
CA VAL A 5 11.06 4.96 -8.62
C VAL A 5 10.19 4.71 -7.40
N TYR A 6 9.14 5.51 -7.22
CA TYR A 6 8.17 5.34 -6.15
C TYR A 6 7.44 3.99 -6.20
N VAL A 7 6.92 3.60 -7.37
CA VAL A 7 6.25 2.30 -7.57
C VAL A 7 7.22 1.14 -7.31
N LEU A 8 8.48 1.25 -7.76
CA LEU A 8 9.52 0.27 -7.47
C LEU A 8 9.76 0.11 -5.97
N VAL A 9 9.83 1.21 -5.22
CA VAL A 9 10.01 1.17 -3.76
C VAL A 9 8.85 0.44 -3.09
N ILE A 10 7.59 0.74 -3.47
CA ILE A 10 6.42 0.07 -2.87
C ILE A 10 6.39 -1.42 -3.24
N LEU A 11 6.70 -1.76 -4.50
CA LEU A 11 6.78 -3.16 -4.94
C LEU A 11 7.85 -3.94 -4.16
N VAL A 12 9.01 -3.31 -3.92
CA VAL A 12 10.07 -3.91 -3.09
C VAL A 12 9.61 -4.09 -1.65
N MET A 13 8.88 -3.12 -1.07
CA MET A 13 8.32 -3.25 0.27
C MET A 13 7.28 -4.38 0.35
N ALA A 14 6.38 -4.48 -0.63
CA ALA A 14 5.41 -5.58 -0.72
C ALA A 14 6.12 -6.93 -0.85
N TRP A 15 7.15 -7.01 -1.69
CA TRP A 15 7.95 -8.23 -1.87
C TRP A 15 8.64 -8.65 -0.58
N GLN A 16 9.24 -7.72 0.16
CA GLN A 16 9.88 -8.02 1.44
C GLN A 16 8.87 -8.47 2.49
N ALA A 17 7.70 -7.83 2.58
CA ALA A 17 6.64 -8.24 3.49
C ALA A 17 6.13 -9.66 3.15
N TRP A 18 5.96 -9.97 1.87
CA TRP A 18 5.60 -11.32 1.40
C TRP A 18 6.67 -12.36 1.73
N ALA A 19 7.93 -12.08 1.43
CA ALA A 19 9.05 -12.96 1.73
C ALA A 19 9.17 -13.21 3.24
N ARG A 20 8.94 -12.18 4.05
CA ARG A 20 8.90 -12.30 5.51
C ARG A 20 7.75 -13.18 5.96
N TRP A 21 6.54 -12.95 5.47
CA TRP A 21 5.36 -13.77 5.80
C TRP A 21 5.56 -15.24 5.42
N ARG A 22 6.14 -15.51 4.24
CA ARG A 22 6.46 -16.87 3.79
C ARG A 22 7.44 -17.60 4.71
N ASN A 23 8.35 -16.86 5.36
CA ASN A 23 9.39 -17.42 6.22
C ASN A 23 8.96 -17.51 7.70
N THR A 24 8.19 -16.55 8.23
CA THR A 24 7.82 -16.51 9.66
C THR A 24 6.37 -16.92 9.93
N GLY A 25 5.48 -16.86 8.93
CA GLY A 25 4.04 -17.07 9.11
C GLY A 25 3.35 -16.01 9.97
N GLU A 26 4.05 -14.93 10.33
CA GLU A 26 3.54 -13.90 11.24
C GLU A 26 2.39 -13.12 10.61
N THR A 27 1.30 -12.98 11.37
CA THR A 27 0.14 -12.17 10.98
C THR A 27 0.52 -10.72 10.70
N ALA A 28 1.53 -10.18 11.40
CA ALA A 28 2.07 -8.84 11.16
C ALA A 28 2.66 -8.69 9.76
N ALA A 29 3.39 -9.69 9.25
CA ALA A 29 3.95 -9.66 7.90
C ALA A 29 2.84 -9.76 6.83
N LEU A 30 1.76 -10.51 7.11
CA LEU A 30 0.59 -10.59 6.25
C LEU A 30 -0.13 -9.23 6.16
N LEU A 31 -0.33 -8.56 7.31
CA LEU A 31 -0.92 -7.21 7.37
C LEU A 31 -0.07 -6.18 6.61
N ALA A 32 1.26 -6.23 6.76
CA ALA A 32 2.17 -5.36 6.01
C ALA A 32 2.09 -5.61 4.49
N PHE A 33 1.99 -6.87 4.06
CA PHE A 33 1.83 -7.22 2.65
C PHE A 33 0.51 -6.69 2.08
N VAL A 34 -0.61 -6.93 2.78
CA VAL A 34 -1.93 -6.46 2.34
C VAL A 34 -1.97 -4.93 2.31
N GLY A 35 -1.38 -4.26 3.31
CA GLY A 35 -1.23 -2.80 3.33
C GLY A 35 -0.44 -2.27 2.14
N ALA A 36 0.70 -2.90 1.80
CA ALA A 36 1.51 -2.51 0.66
C ALA A 36 0.78 -2.71 -0.68
N VAL A 37 0.01 -3.81 -0.84
CA VAL A 37 -0.80 -4.04 -2.04
C VAL A 37 -1.90 -2.98 -2.18
N LEU A 38 -2.62 -2.66 -1.10
CA LEU A 38 -3.61 -1.58 -1.12
C LEU A 38 -2.99 -0.23 -1.50
N PHE A 39 -1.77 0.04 -1.04
CA PHE A 39 -1.04 1.26 -1.35
C PHE A 39 -0.75 1.36 -2.85
N VAL A 40 -0.21 0.29 -3.47
CA VAL A 40 -0.01 0.23 -4.94
C VAL A 40 -1.31 0.47 -5.71
N ILE A 41 -2.43 -0.10 -5.25
CA ILE A 41 -3.74 0.08 -5.88
C ILE A 41 -4.17 1.55 -5.77
N SER A 42 -4.05 2.17 -4.59
CA SER A 42 -4.35 3.59 -4.36
C SER A 42 -3.55 4.49 -5.32
N ASP A 43 -2.25 4.23 -5.44
CA ASP A 43 -1.37 5.02 -6.31
C ASP A 43 -1.64 4.80 -7.79
N THR A 44 -2.05 3.59 -8.17
CA THR A 44 -2.49 3.29 -9.55
C THR A 44 -3.76 4.08 -9.88
N VAL A 45 -4.70 4.19 -8.94
CA VAL A 45 -5.92 5.01 -9.09
C VAL A 45 -5.57 6.51 -9.14
N LEU A 46 -4.64 6.99 -8.31
CA LEU A 46 -4.15 8.37 -8.35
C LEU A 46 -3.47 8.69 -9.68
N ALA A 47 -2.65 7.78 -10.21
CA ALA A 47 -2.01 7.93 -11.51
C ALA A 47 -3.06 7.95 -12.63
N PHE A 48 -4.02 7.01 -12.64
CA PHE A 48 -5.11 6.98 -13.62
C PHE A 48 -5.94 8.26 -13.60
N ASN A 49 -6.30 8.76 -12.41
CA ASN A 49 -7.06 10.01 -12.25
C ASN A 49 -6.27 11.23 -12.78
N ARG A 50 -4.95 11.24 -12.61
CA ARG A 50 -4.09 12.32 -13.10
C ARG A 50 -3.93 12.33 -14.62
N PHE A 51 -4.10 11.19 -15.29
CA PHE A 51 -3.99 11.07 -16.76
C PHE A 51 -5.33 11.16 -17.51
N GLN A 52 -6.49 10.91 -16.87
CA GLN A 52 -7.80 10.94 -17.53
C GLN A 52 -8.73 12.12 -17.16
N GLY A 53 -8.35 12.98 -16.21
CA GLY A 53 -9.10 14.19 -15.84
C GLY A 53 -9.82 14.06 -14.50
N GLU A 54 -9.83 15.17 -13.73
CA GLU A 54 -10.25 15.23 -12.33
C GLU A 54 -11.71 14.82 -12.11
N PHE A 55 -11.97 13.57 -11.73
CA PHE A 55 -13.28 13.17 -11.21
C PHE A 55 -13.33 13.40 -9.70
N ALA A 56 -14.34 14.12 -9.21
CA ALA A 56 -14.55 14.40 -7.78
C ALA A 56 -14.60 13.13 -6.91
N ALA A 57 -15.08 12.02 -7.47
CA ALA A 57 -15.11 10.70 -6.81
C ALA A 57 -13.71 10.08 -6.61
N ALA A 58 -12.76 10.37 -7.50
CA ALA A 58 -11.41 9.81 -7.42
C ALA A 58 -10.58 10.42 -6.28
N ARG A 59 -10.88 11.66 -5.86
CA ARG A 59 -10.28 12.25 -4.65
C ARG A 59 -10.76 11.54 -3.38
N ALA A 60 -12.04 11.20 -3.30
CA ALA A 60 -12.61 10.46 -2.17
C ALA A 60 -12.09 9.01 -2.11
N LEU A 61 -11.98 8.34 -3.28
CA LEU A 61 -11.41 6.99 -3.39
C LEU A 61 -9.93 6.96 -3.03
N ASN A 62 -9.14 7.96 -3.43
CA ASN A 62 -7.75 8.06 -3.02
C ASN A 62 -7.60 8.28 -1.53
N LEU A 63 -8.37 9.21 -0.94
CA LEU A 63 -8.33 9.43 0.49
C LEU A 63 -8.73 8.18 1.27
N SER A 64 -9.77 7.45 0.85
CA SER A 64 -10.19 6.23 1.54
C SER A 64 -9.17 5.11 1.44
N THR A 65 -8.58 4.86 0.27
CA THR A 65 -7.53 3.85 0.11
C THR A 65 -6.23 4.25 0.81
N TYR A 66 -5.87 5.54 0.81
CA TYR A 66 -4.68 6.04 1.49
C TYR A 66 -4.80 5.88 3.01
N PHE A 67 -5.91 6.31 3.59
CA PHE A 67 -6.15 6.13 5.03
C PHE A 67 -6.25 4.65 5.41
N ALA A 68 -6.89 3.82 4.60
CA ALA A 68 -6.95 2.38 4.85
C ALA A 68 -5.56 1.73 4.81
N ALA A 69 -4.72 2.11 3.84
CA ALA A 69 -3.35 1.61 3.74
C ALA A 69 -2.49 2.05 4.94
N GLN A 70 -2.57 3.31 5.35
CA GLN A 70 -1.87 3.81 6.54
C GLN A 70 -2.32 3.08 7.80
N TRP A 71 -3.62 2.77 7.91
CA TRP A 71 -4.16 2.08 9.08
C TRP A 71 -3.69 0.62 9.14
N LEU A 72 -3.65 -0.09 8.02
CA LEU A 72 -3.11 -1.45 7.94
C LEU A 72 -1.61 -1.48 8.27
N ILE A 73 -0.83 -0.51 7.78
CA ILE A 73 0.60 -0.43 8.10
C ILE A 73 0.80 -0.19 9.59
N ALA A 74 0.06 0.74 10.20
CA ALA A 74 0.12 1.02 11.63
C ALA A 74 -0.28 -0.21 12.48
N LEU A 75 -1.32 -0.95 12.07
CA LEU A 75 -1.72 -2.20 12.71
C LEU A 75 -0.65 -3.28 12.61
N SER A 76 0.08 -3.36 11.49
CA SER A 76 1.19 -4.32 11.35
C SER A 76 2.32 -4.02 12.34
N VAL A 77 2.64 -2.74 12.56
CA VAL A 77 3.65 -2.31 13.53
C VAL A 77 3.18 -2.66 14.95
N TRP A 78 1.93 -2.34 15.29
CA TRP A 78 1.36 -2.68 16.59
C TRP A 78 1.38 -4.19 16.86
N ALA A 79 0.94 -5.01 15.90
CA ALA A 79 0.91 -6.46 16.00
C ALA A 79 2.31 -7.12 16.02
N SER A 80 3.36 -6.38 15.65
CA SER A 80 4.75 -6.86 15.74
C SER A 80 5.44 -6.56 17.08
N VAL A 81 4.85 -5.66 17.88
CA VAL A 81 5.43 -5.20 19.16
C VAL A 81 4.69 -5.78 20.38
N GLY A 82 3.45 -6.25 20.21
CA GLY A 82 2.64 -6.89 21.27
C GLY A 82 2.71 -8.41 21.22
#